data_AF-A0A0F9GFV8-F1
#
_entry.id   AF-A0A0F9GFV8-F1
#
_cell.length_a   1.000
_cell.length_b   1.000
_cell.length_c   1.000
_cell.angle_alpha   90.00
_cell.angle_beta   90.00
_cell.angle_gamma   90.00
#
_symmetry.space_group_name_H-M   'P 1'
#
loop_
_entity.id
_entity.type
_entity.pdbx_description
1 polymer ?
#
loop_
_entity_poly.entity_id
_entity_poly.type
_entity_poly.pdbx_seq_one_letter_code
_entity_poly.pdbx_strand_id
1 'polypeptide(L)'
;ALGVGAWAAGIFHLVTHAFFKALLFLAAGAVIHCLHHEHNIFKMGGLRTRLPVVFWSFLIGSAALAALPLTSGFFSKDMILLQAYELPGVGP
;
A
#
# COMPACT_ATOMS: atom_id res chain seq x y z
N ALA A 1 -6.04 -0.83 -15.40
CA ALA A 1 -6.80 0.43 -15.38
C ALA A 1 -6.75 1.15 -16.72
N LEU A 2 -5.60 1.74 -17.11
CA LEU A 2 -5.52 2.57 -18.34
C LEU A 2 -5.76 1.79 -19.64
N GLY A 3 -5.32 0.53 -19.74
CA GLY A 3 -5.57 -0.32 -20.92
C GLY A 3 -7.00 -0.85 -21.06
N VAL A 4 -7.87 -0.56 -20.09
CA VAL A 4 -9.26 -1.05 -19.98
C VAL A 4 -10.24 0.13 -20.11
N GLY A 5 -9.74 1.36 -20.37
CA GLY A 5 -10.55 2.59 -20.40
C GLY A 5 -10.91 3.17 -19.02
N ALA A 6 -10.57 2.48 -17.93
CA ALA A 6 -10.88 2.90 -16.56
C ALA A 6 -9.90 3.98 -16.04
N TRP A 7 -9.97 5.18 -16.62
CA TRP A 7 -9.07 6.31 -16.32
C TRP A 7 -9.23 6.83 -14.88
N ALA A 8 -10.48 7.02 -14.44
CA ALA A 8 -10.79 7.46 -13.07
C ALA A 8 -10.29 6.46 -12.02
N ALA A 9 -10.50 5.16 -12.24
CA ALA A 9 -9.98 4.10 -11.37
C ALA A 9 -8.44 4.04 -11.37
N GLY A 10 -7.80 4.33 -12.51
CA GLY A 10 -6.35 4.42 -12.64
C GLY A 10 -5.74 5.55 -11.83
N ILE A 11 -6.31 6.75 -11.89
CA ILE A 11 -5.87 7.90 -11.08
C ILE A 11 -6.09 7.63 -9.59
N PHE A 12 -7.27 7.11 -9.22
CA PHE A 12 -7.57 6.77 -7.83
C PHE A 12 -6.58 5.72 -7.27
N HIS A 13 -6.24 4.71 -8.07
CA HIS A 13 -5.21 3.73 -7.71
C HIS A 13 -3.84 4.38 -7.51
N LEU A 14 -3.43 5.25 -8.42
CA LEU A 14 -2.11 5.89 -8.39
C LEU A 14 -1.96 6.78 -7.16
N VAL A 15 -3.00 7.56 -6.84
CA VAL A 15 -3.03 8.43 -5.66
C VAL A 15 -2.96 7.60 -4.37
N THR A 16 -3.84 6.59 -4.22
CA THR A 16 -3.85 5.74 -3.02
C THR A 16 -2.53 4.98 -2.85
N HIS A 17 -1.99 4.42 -3.94
CA HIS A 17 -0.69 3.77 -3.96
C HIS A 17 0.46 4.71 -3.57
N ALA A 18 0.46 5.97 -4.05
CA ALA A 18 1.46 6.95 -3.68
C ALA A 18 1.45 7.25 -2.16
N PHE A 19 0.27 7.40 -1.56
CA PHE A 19 0.15 7.62 -0.12
C PHE A 19 0.66 6.43 0.70
N PHE A 20 0.28 5.20 0.34
CA PHE A 20 0.75 4.00 1.07
C PHE A 20 2.24 3.79 0.93
N LYS A 21 2.80 4.00 -0.27
CA LYS A 21 4.24 3.93 -0.47
C LYS A 21 4.98 5.02 0.30
N ALA A 22 4.50 6.26 0.29
CA ALA A 22 5.11 7.35 1.04
C ALA A 22 5.14 7.03 2.54
N LEU A 23 4.04 6.51 3.10
CA LEU A 23 3.97 6.11 4.51
C LEU A 23 4.95 4.97 4.84
N LEU A 24 5.03 3.94 3.99
CA LEU A 24 5.94 2.81 4.19
C LEU A 24 7.42 3.22 4.10
N PHE A 25 7.78 4.05 3.12
CA PHE A 25 9.15 4.55 2.97
C PHE A 25 9.55 5.48 4.12
N LEU A 26 8.65 6.36 4.57
CA LEU A 26 8.90 7.25 5.70
C LEU A 26 9.08 6.45 7.00
N ALA A 27 8.21 5.47 7.25
CA ALA A 27 8.31 4.62 8.42
C ALA A 27 9.58 3.75 8.41
N ALA A 28 9.94 3.17 7.26
CA ALA A 28 11.21 2.44 7.12
C ALA A 28 12.43 3.34 7.35
N GLY A 29 12.42 4.58 6.83
CA GLY A 29 13.46 5.58 7.07
C GLY A 29 13.58 5.95 8.54
N ALA A 30 12.46 6.12 9.25
CA ALA A 30 12.45 6.37 10.69
C ALA A 30 13.03 5.19 11.50
N VAL A 31 12.72 3.95 11.11
CA VAL A 31 13.30 2.74 11.73
C VAL A 31 14.82 2.71 11.54
N ILE A 32 15.30 2.90 10.32
CA ILE A 32 16.73 2.93 9.99
C ILE A 32 17.47 4.01 10.78
N HIS A 33 16.88 5.21 10.87
CA HIS A 33 17.47 6.31 11.61
C HIS A 33 17.59 6.02 13.11
N CYS A 34 16.55 5.45 13.72
CA CYS A 34 16.56 5.06 15.13
C CYS A 34 17.51 3.91 15.47
N LEU A 35 17.89 3.09 14.48
CA LEU A 35 18.84 1.99 14.63
C LEU A 35 20.26 2.36 14.17
N HIS A 36 20.60 3.65 14.11
CA HIS A 36 21.94 4.12 13.72
C HIS A 36 22.40 3.62 12.35
N HIS A 37 21.53 3.71 11.33
CA HIS A 37 21.82 3.26 9.96
C HIS A 37 22.01 1.75 9.79
N GLU A 38 21.55 0.93 10.74
CA GLU A 38 21.38 -0.48 10.47
C GLU A 38 20.29 -0.67 9.41
N HIS A 39 20.62 -1.39 8.33
CA HIS A 39 19.72 -1.73 7.22
C HIS A 39 19.40 -3.24 7.20
N ASN A 40 19.95 -4.02 8.13
CA ASN A 40 19.78 -5.46 8.18
C ASN A 40 18.52 -5.84 8.98
N ILE A 41 17.50 -6.34 8.27
CA ILE A 41 16.21 -6.74 8.86
C ILE A 41 16.32 -7.82 9.97
N PHE A 42 17.35 -8.67 9.96
CA PHE A 42 17.53 -9.70 11.00
C PHE A 42 18.05 -9.12 12.31
N LYS A 43 18.71 -7.96 12.25
CA LYS A 43 19.15 -7.20 13.42
C LYS A 43 18.09 -6.20 13.89
N MET A 44 17.05 -5.97 13.08
CA MET A 44 15.91 -5.12 13.39
C MET A 44 14.84 -5.93 14.15
N GLY A 45 14.80 -5.80 15.47
CA GLY A 45 13.85 -6.55 16.32
C GLY A 45 13.35 -5.74 17.51
N GLY A 46 12.15 -6.09 18.00
CA GLY A 46 11.58 -5.49 19.21
C GLY A 46 11.16 -4.03 19.08
N LEU A 47 10.94 -3.52 17.86
CA LEU A 47 10.60 -2.11 17.63
C LEU A 47 9.15 -1.75 17.97
N ARG A 48 8.27 -2.73 18.20
CA ARG A 48 6.86 -2.48 18.58
C ARG A 48 6.72 -1.62 19.84
N THR A 49 7.58 -1.84 20.84
CA THR A 49 7.56 -1.11 22.11
C THR A 49 8.41 0.16 22.09
N ARG A 50 9.48 0.20 21.27
CA ARG A 50 10.37 1.36 21.16
C ARG A 50 9.87 2.45 20.21
N LEU A 51 9.19 2.06 19.12
CA LEU A 51 8.65 2.98 18.12
C LEU A 51 7.19 2.62 17.79
N PRO A 52 6.26 2.75 18.76
CA PRO A 52 4.87 2.37 18.57
C PRO A 52 4.22 3.13 17.42
N VAL A 53 4.48 4.44 17.29
CA VAL A 53 3.91 5.27 16.21
C VAL A 53 4.35 4.77 14.82
N VAL A 54 5.66 4.52 14.66
CA VAL A 54 6.25 4.05 13.39
C VAL A 54 5.76 2.64 13.07
N PHE A 55 5.64 1.78 14.07
CA PHE A 55 5.11 0.43 13.92
C PHE A 55 3.65 0.44 13.44
N TRP A 56 2.79 1.23 14.07
CA TRP A 56 1.37 1.31 13.68
C TRP A 56 1.18 1.94 12.31
N SER A 57 1.93 3.00 11.98
CA SER A 57 1.87 3.61 10.64
C SER A 57 2.41 2.67 9.55
N PHE A 58 3.49 1.92 9.80
CA PHE A 58 3.97 0.88 8.89
C PHE A 58 2.96 -0.26 8.72
N LEU A 59 2.29 -0.67 9.80
CA LEU A 59 1.28 -1.72 9.77
C LEU A 59 0.04 -1.30 8.97
N ILE A 60 -0.45 -0.08 9.19
CA ILE A 60 -1.59 0.48 8.45
C ILE A 60 -1.23 0.66 6.96
N GLY A 61 -0.03 1.17 6.65
CA GLY A 61 0.45 1.29 5.27
C GLY A 61 0.59 -0.06 4.57
N SER A 62 1.08 -1.08 5.29
CA SER A 62 1.22 -2.44 4.76
C SER A 62 -0.15 -3.08 4.54
N ALA A 63 -1.08 -2.90 5.47
CA ALA A 63 -2.45 -3.40 5.35
C ALA A 63 -3.17 -2.80 4.14
N ALA A 64 -2.97 -1.49 3.91
CA ALA A 64 -3.56 -0.80 2.77
C ALA A 64 -2.92 -1.21 1.43
N LEU A 65 -1.62 -1.53 1.42
CA LEU A 65 -0.93 -2.08 0.25
C LEU A 65 -1.37 -3.51 -0.05
N ALA A 66 -1.59 -4.32 0.99
CA ALA A 66 -2.09 -5.69 0.88
C ALA A 66 -3.56 -5.78 0.41
N ALA A 67 -4.26 -4.63 0.27
CA ALA A 67 -5.65 -4.55 -0.16
C ALA A 67 -6.60 -5.38 0.72
N LEU A 68 -6.39 -5.38 2.05
CA LEU A 68 -7.32 -6.00 3.00
C LEU A 68 -8.75 -5.43 2.81
N PRO A 69 -9.81 -6.26 2.95
CA PRO A 69 -11.19 -5.78 2.89
C PRO A 69 -11.36 -4.65 3.93
N LEU A 70 -11.94 -3.52 3.49
CA LEU A 70 -12.03 -2.20 4.16
C LEU A 70 -10.91 -1.19 3.87
N THR A 71 -9.86 -1.53 3.13
CA THR A 71 -8.81 -0.57 2.75
C THR A 71 -9.07 0.03 1.36
N SER A 72 -8.64 1.27 1.10
CA SER A 72 -8.87 1.89 -0.22
C SER A 72 -8.19 1.14 -1.37
N GLY A 73 -7.20 0.30 -1.08
CA GLY A 73 -6.58 -0.63 -2.02
C GLY A 73 -7.53 -1.73 -2.51
N PHE A 74 -8.47 -2.18 -1.66
CA PHE A 74 -9.54 -3.10 -2.04
C PHE A 74 -10.49 -2.40 -3.02
N PHE A 75 -11.07 -1.26 -2.65
CA PHE A 75 -11.99 -0.51 -3.52
C PHE A 75 -11.38 -0.12 -4.87
N SER A 76 -10.10 0.28 -4.88
CA SER A 76 -9.41 0.64 -6.13
C SER A 76 -9.21 -0.56 -7.06
N LYS A 77 -8.86 -1.75 -6.51
CA LYS A 77 -8.65 -2.95 -7.31
C LYS A 77 -9.97 -3.59 -7.76
N ASP A 78 -10.98 -3.55 -6.91
CA ASP A 78 -12.31 -4.08 -7.21
C ASP A 78 -12.97 -3.31 -8.37
N MET A 79 -12.88 -1.98 -8.37
CA MET A 79 -13.37 -1.16 -9.49
C MET A 79 -12.64 -1.48 -10.81
N ILE A 80 -11.32 -1.73 -10.77
CA ILE A 80 -10.55 -2.08 -11.98
C ILE A 80 -10.93 -3.48 -12.48
N LEU A 81 -11.15 -4.43 -11.57
CA LEU A 81 -11.57 -5.80 -11.88
C LEU A 81 -12.98 -5.84 -12.47
N LEU A 82 -13.93 -5.12 -11.87
CA LEU A 82 -15.32 -5.06 -12.31
C LEU A 82 -15.43 -4.42 -13.70
N GLN A 83 -14.65 -3.36 -13.95
CA GLN A 83 -14.61 -2.70 -15.26
C GLN A 83 -13.87 -3.51 -16.33
N ALA A 84 -12.96 -4.41 -15.93
CA ALA A 84 -12.35 -5.39 -16.83
C ALA A 84 -13.30 -6.54 -17.15
N TYR A 85 -14.19 -6.90 -16.22
CA TYR A 85 -15.22 -7.92 -16.42
C TYR A 85 -16.35 -7.43 -17.35
N GLU A 86 -16.67 -6.14 -17.36
CA GLU A 86 -17.70 -5.54 -18.22
C GLU A 86 -17.24 -5.27 -19.67
N LEU A 87 -15.96 -5.50 -20.01
CA LEU A 87 -15.47 -5.29 -21.38
C LEU A 87 -15.92 -6.42 -22.33
N PRO A 88 -16.49 -6.09 -23.50
CA PRO A 88 -16.86 -7.08 -24.50
C PRO A 88 -15.60 -7.77 -25.05
N GLY A 89 -15.44 -9.06 -24.78
CA GLY A 89 -14.34 -9.91 -25.24
C GLY A 89 -13.43 -10.49 -24.15
N VAL A 90 -13.62 -10.12 -22.87
CA VAL A 90 -12.86 -10.68 -21.73
C VAL A 90 -13.77 -11.17 -20.59
N GLY A 91 -14.95 -10.58 -20.41
CA GLY A 91 -16.06 -11.15 -19.60
C GLY A 91 -16.96 -12.10 -20.42
N PRO A 92 -17.89 -12.83 -19.78
CA PRO A 92 -18.83 -13.71 -20.49
C PRO A 92 -19.75 -12.97 -21.46
#